data_AF-A0A5P2GH11-F1
#
_entry.id   AF-A0A5P2GH11-F1
#
_cell.length_a   1.000
_cell.length_b   1.000
_cell.length_c   1.000
_cell.angle_alpha   90.00
_cell.angle_beta   90.00
_cell.angle_gamma   90.00
#
_symmetry.space_group_name_H-M   'P 1'
#
loop_
_entity.id
_entity.type
_entity.pdbx_description
1 polymer ?
#
loop_
_entity_poly.entity_id
_entity_poly.type
_entity_poly.pdbx_seq_one_letter_code
_entity_poly.pdbx_strand_id
1 'polypeptide(L)'
;MEILKKYKPWAAKAQSWDYIENRYLTDFGNYHFRFVELVKHIKSSGLSNRLYGSTSMDKLVISIYEELDYRKEALHITFDLVQEKWHFEYFALPFQTPEFVRTYSADKGIEKLENFIKAINW
;
A
#
# COMPACT_ATOMS: atom_id res chain seq x y z
N MET A 1 -14.14 -14.10 22.38
CA MET A 1 -13.20 -12.99 22.10
C MET A 1 -11.94 -13.09 22.97
N GLU A 2 -11.11 -14.14 22.79
CA GLU A 2 -9.81 -14.24 23.49
C GLU A 2 -8.62 -13.79 22.63
N ILE A 3 -8.79 -13.70 21.30
CA ILE A 3 -7.70 -13.50 20.32
C ILE A 3 -7.12 -12.07 20.39
N LEU A 4 -7.93 -11.05 20.73
CA LEU A 4 -7.45 -9.66 20.84
C LEU A 4 -6.47 -9.45 22.02
N LYS A 5 -6.56 -10.25 23.10
CA LYS A 5 -5.72 -10.07 24.30
C LYS A 5 -4.26 -10.53 24.13
N LYS A 6 -3.92 -11.23 23.03
CA LYS A 6 -2.55 -11.70 22.73
C LYS A 6 -1.97 -11.13 21.44
N TYR A 7 -2.65 -10.17 20.81
CA TYR A 7 -2.14 -9.55 19.60
C TYR A 7 -0.86 -8.77 19.90
N LYS A 8 0.21 -9.12 19.18
CA LYS A 8 1.46 -8.37 19.13
C LYS A 8 1.54 -7.71 17.75
N PRO A 9 1.58 -6.38 17.69
CA PRO A 9 1.78 -5.67 16.44
C PRO A 9 3.05 -6.17 15.76
N TRP A 10 2.97 -6.35 14.44
CA TRP A 10 4.15 -6.44 13.62
C TRP A 10 4.75 -5.03 13.55
N ALA A 11 5.97 -4.85 14.05
CA ALA A 11 6.69 -3.59 13.96
C ALA A 11 7.62 -3.61 12.74
N ALA A 12 7.05 -3.76 11.53
CA ALA A 12 7.84 -3.70 10.32
C ALA A 12 8.26 -2.24 10.09
N LYS A 13 9.57 -1.99 9.96
CA LYS A 13 10.04 -0.63 9.70
C LYS A 13 9.57 -0.16 8.33
N ALA A 14 9.05 1.06 8.27
CA ALA A 14 8.84 1.75 7.01
C ALA A 14 10.15 1.81 6.20
N GLN A 15 9.99 1.72 4.90
CA GLN A 15 11.07 1.89 3.94
C GLN A 15 10.95 3.29 3.34
N SER A 16 12.08 3.92 3.00
CA SER A 16 12.02 5.22 2.34
C SER A 16 11.32 5.11 1.00
N TRP A 17 10.59 6.16 0.61
CA TRP A 17 9.91 6.19 -0.69
C TRP A 17 10.90 6.06 -1.86
N ASP A 18 12.12 6.60 -1.72
CA ASP A 18 13.21 6.41 -2.70
C ASP A 18 13.63 4.95 -2.83
N TYR A 19 13.75 4.24 -1.69
CA TYR A 19 14.07 2.81 -1.71
C TYR A 19 12.95 2.02 -2.40
N ILE A 20 11.68 2.30 -2.08
CA ILE A 20 10.52 1.62 -2.67
C ILE A 20 10.46 1.86 -4.18
N GLU A 21 10.60 3.12 -4.63
CA GLU A 21 10.65 3.46 -6.06
C GLU A 21 11.77 2.72 -6.77
N ASN A 22 12.98 2.77 -6.20
CA ASN A 22 14.15 2.10 -6.78
C ASN A 22 13.95 0.60 -6.86
N ARG A 23 13.34 -0.03 -5.85
CA ARG A 23 13.06 -1.47 -5.84
C ARG A 23 12.18 -1.89 -7.02
N TYR A 24 11.12 -1.13 -7.31
CA TYR A 24 10.26 -1.42 -8.46
C TYR A 24 10.97 -1.19 -9.80
N LEU A 25 11.91 -0.23 -9.86
CA LEU A 25 12.73 0.01 -11.04
C LEU A 25 13.77 -1.10 -11.28
N THR A 26 14.43 -1.58 -10.22
CA THR A 26 15.58 -2.49 -10.34
C THR A 26 15.19 -3.95 -10.36
N ASP A 27 14.29 -4.37 -9.47
CA ASP A 27 14.09 -5.79 -9.19
C ASP A 27 13.13 -6.45 -10.19
N PHE A 28 12.26 -5.66 -10.81
CA PHE A 28 11.19 -6.17 -11.68
C PHE A 28 11.15 -5.54 -13.09
N GLY A 29 12.14 -4.71 -13.42
CA GLY A 29 12.24 -4.04 -14.72
C GLY A 29 10.98 -3.24 -15.09
N ASN A 30 10.67 -3.16 -16.40
CA ASN A 30 9.54 -2.36 -16.90
C ASN A 30 8.16 -2.92 -16.52
N TYR A 31 8.06 -4.13 -15.96
CA TYR A 31 6.76 -4.73 -15.66
C TYR A 31 6.01 -3.99 -14.54
N HIS A 32 6.71 -3.40 -13.58
CA HIS A 32 6.09 -2.69 -12.45
C HIS A 32 6.09 -1.17 -12.63
N PHE A 33 6.16 -0.65 -13.86
CA PHE A 33 6.17 0.79 -14.12
C PHE A 33 4.96 1.52 -13.48
N ARG A 34 3.81 0.84 -13.39
CA ARG A 34 2.61 1.36 -12.73
C ARG A 34 2.81 1.64 -11.24
N PHE A 35 3.56 0.79 -10.53
CA PHE A 35 3.96 1.08 -9.15
C PHE A 35 4.92 2.25 -9.06
N VAL A 36 5.85 2.38 -10.02
CA VAL A 36 6.76 3.52 -10.08
C VAL A 36 5.97 4.82 -10.25
N GLU A 37 4.98 4.88 -11.14
CA GLU A 37 4.08 6.04 -11.30
C GLU A 37 3.35 6.37 -9.99
N LEU A 38 2.79 5.36 -9.33
CA LEU A 38 2.08 5.51 -8.06
C LEU A 38 2.99 6.07 -6.95
N VAL A 39 4.20 5.52 -6.81
CA VAL A 39 5.17 5.95 -5.78
C VAL A 39 5.70 7.36 -6.07
N LYS A 40 6.00 7.68 -7.34
CA LYS A 40 6.37 9.04 -7.73
C LYS A 40 5.28 10.05 -7.40
N HIS A 41 4.02 9.68 -7.61
CA HIS A 41 2.89 10.52 -7.23
C HIS A 41 2.81 10.72 -5.71
N ILE A 42 2.99 9.67 -4.89
CA ILE A 42 3.04 9.81 -3.42
C ILE A 42 4.15 10.80 -3.00
N LYS A 43 5.32 10.71 -3.64
CA LYS A 43 6.45 11.61 -3.38
C LYS A 43 6.16 13.06 -3.74
N SER A 44 5.50 13.32 -4.88
CA SER A 44 5.29 14.68 -5.39
C SER A 44 4.01 15.37 -4.89
N SER A 45 3.03 14.61 -4.38
CA SER A 45 1.75 15.12 -3.87
C SER A 45 1.79 15.62 -2.42
N GLY A 46 2.92 15.47 -1.73
CA GLY A 46 3.05 15.76 -0.29
C GLY A 46 2.50 14.67 0.63
N LEU A 47 1.91 13.60 0.07
CA LEU A 47 1.47 12.42 0.82
C LEU A 47 2.62 11.69 1.52
N SER A 48 3.83 11.76 0.95
CA SER A 48 5.05 11.17 1.53
C SER A 48 5.39 11.65 2.94
N ASN A 49 4.87 12.80 3.38
CA ASN A 49 5.08 13.35 4.72
C ASN A 49 4.15 12.73 5.78
N ARG A 50 3.07 12.08 5.34
CA ARG A 50 2.01 11.53 6.22
C ARG A 50 1.87 10.02 6.08
N LEU A 51 2.25 9.49 4.93
CA LEU A 51 2.18 8.08 4.61
C LEU A 51 3.55 7.43 4.75
N TYR A 52 3.53 6.22 5.25
CA TYR A 52 4.66 5.33 5.37
C TYR A 52 4.42 4.10 4.51
N GLY A 53 5.46 3.68 3.80
CA GLY A 53 5.40 2.58 2.85
C GLY A 53 6.30 1.43 3.24
N SER A 54 5.92 0.24 2.79
CA SER A 54 6.81 -0.91 2.70
C SER A 54 6.45 -1.71 1.46
N THR A 55 7.42 -2.36 0.84
CA THR A 55 7.18 -3.23 -0.31
C THR A 55 7.78 -4.62 -0.10
N SER A 56 7.11 -5.62 -0.65
CA SER A 56 7.62 -6.98 -0.75
C SER A 56 7.13 -7.56 -2.06
N MET A 57 8.08 -7.98 -2.92
CA MET A 57 7.79 -8.47 -4.27
C MET A 57 6.94 -7.48 -5.07
N ASP A 58 5.74 -7.90 -5.47
CA ASP A 58 4.76 -7.18 -6.29
C ASP A 58 3.73 -6.38 -5.47
N LYS A 59 3.93 -6.28 -4.15
CA LYS A 59 2.99 -5.64 -3.23
C LYS A 59 3.57 -4.36 -2.61
N LEU A 60 2.77 -3.30 -2.65
CA LEU A 60 2.97 -2.08 -1.85
C LEU A 60 2.03 -2.11 -0.65
N VAL A 61 2.55 -1.89 0.54
CA VAL A 61 1.78 -1.68 1.77
C VAL A 61 1.96 -0.24 2.22
N ILE A 62 0.84 0.44 2.48
CA ILE A 62 0.81 1.84 2.91
C ILE A 62 0.08 1.93 4.26
N SER A 63 0.60 2.74 5.17
CA SER A 63 -0.01 3.06 6.46
C SER A 63 0.29 4.52 6.84
N ILE A 64 -0.37 5.02 7.89
CA ILE A 64 -0.07 6.31 8.54
C ILE A 64 0.93 6.17 9.70
N TYR A 65 1.42 4.96 9.96
CA TYR A 65 2.37 4.65 11.03
C TYR A 65 3.75 4.29 10.49
N GLU A 66 4.80 4.83 11.11
CA GLU A 66 6.19 4.54 10.77
C GLU A 66 6.58 3.07 11.03
N GLU A 67 6.00 2.48 12.09
CA GLU A 67 6.03 1.04 12.32
C GLU A 67 4.76 0.42 11.77
N LEU A 68 4.87 -0.25 10.62
CA LEU A 68 3.73 -0.83 9.93
C LEU A 68 3.39 -2.19 10.52
N ASP A 69 2.14 -2.37 10.95
CA ASP A 69 1.53 -3.70 11.03
C ASP A 69 0.70 -3.95 9.77
N TYR A 70 1.13 -4.91 8.96
CA TYR A 70 0.43 -5.25 7.70
C TYR A 70 -1.00 -5.76 7.91
N ARG A 71 -1.44 -6.01 9.14
CA ARG A 71 -2.78 -6.51 9.45
C ARG A 71 -3.67 -5.45 10.07
N LYS A 72 -3.17 -4.23 10.31
CA LYS A 72 -3.92 -3.18 11.01
C LYS A 72 -3.60 -1.81 10.42
N GLU A 73 -4.65 -1.09 10.07
CA GLU A 73 -4.60 0.23 9.43
C GLU A 73 -3.57 0.27 8.29
N ALA A 74 -3.67 -0.73 7.42
CA ALA A 74 -2.74 -0.95 6.32
C ALA A 74 -3.52 -1.19 5.02
N LEU A 75 -3.19 -0.41 3.99
CA LEU A 75 -3.66 -0.59 2.62
C LEU A 75 -2.62 -1.40 1.86
N HIS A 76 -3.03 -2.55 1.34
CA HIS A 76 -2.25 -3.41 0.47
C HIS A 76 -2.66 -3.15 -0.95
N ILE A 77 -1.69 -2.95 -1.82
CA ILE A 77 -1.88 -2.69 -3.23
C ILE A 77 -1.05 -3.70 -4.02
N THR A 78 -1.71 -4.44 -4.90
CA THR A 78 -1.09 -5.31 -5.90
C THR A 78 -1.57 -4.91 -7.30
N PHE A 79 -0.84 -5.34 -8.33
CA PHE A 79 -1.20 -5.09 -9.72
C PHE A 79 -1.10 -6.38 -10.54
N ASP A 80 -2.23 -6.81 -11.11
CA ASP A 80 -2.30 -7.94 -12.04
C ASP A 80 -1.84 -7.46 -13.42
N LEU A 81 -0.65 -7.92 -13.85
CA LEU A 81 -0.05 -7.57 -15.13
C LEU A 81 -0.81 -8.16 -16.33
N VAL A 82 -1.49 -9.29 -16.15
CA VAL A 82 -2.22 -9.98 -17.22
C VAL A 82 -3.56 -9.32 -17.46
N GLN A 83 -4.25 -8.93 -16.37
CA GLN A 83 -5.56 -8.29 -16.45
C GLN A 83 -5.49 -6.77 -16.50
N GLU A 84 -4.32 -6.18 -16.30
CA GLU A 84 -4.09 -4.75 -16.16
C GLU A 84 -5.00 -4.12 -15.10
N LYS A 85 -5.02 -4.74 -13.91
CA LYS A 85 -5.90 -4.34 -12.80
C LYS A 85 -5.14 -4.11 -11.52
N TRP A 86 -5.52 -3.04 -10.84
CA TRP A 86 -5.15 -2.80 -9.46
C TRP A 86 -6.03 -3.59 -8.52
N HIS A 87 -5.46 -4.09 -7.44
CA HIS A 87 -6.20 -4.66 -6.30
C HIS A 87 -5.81 -3.93 -5.02
N PHE A 88 -6.82 -3.36 -4.36
CA PHE A 88 -6.67 -2.58 -3.15
C PHE A 88 -7.39 -3.31 -2.02
N GLU A 89 -6.66 -3.64 -0.95
CA GLU A 89 -7.17 -4.32 0.23
C GLU A 89 -6.81 -3.54 1.49
N TYR A 90 -7.80 -3.09 2.26
CA TYR A 90 -7.58 -2.35 3.50
C TYR A 90 -7.95 -3.18 4.71
N PHE A 91 -7.02 -3.29 5.65
CA PHE A 91 -7.23 -3.93 6.93
C PHE A 91 -7.34 -2.86 8.01
N ALA A 92 -8.53 -2.63 8.57
CA ALA A 92 -8.70 -1.72 9.70
C ALA A 92 -8.29 -2.35 11.04
N LEU A 93 -8.50 -3.66 11.19
CA LEU A 93 -8.23 -4.41 12.42
C LEU A 93 -7.51 -5.72 12.15
N PRO A 94 -6.64 -6.18 13.08
CA PRO A 94 -5.88 -7.40 12.91
C PRO A 94 -6.77 -8.65 12.94
N PHE A 95 -6.37 -9.65 12.15
CA PHE A 95 -7.03 -10.96 12.03
C PHE A 95 -8.50 -10.90 11.56
N GLN A 96 -8.91 -9.79 10.95
CA GLN A 96 -10.18 -9.65 10.27
C GLN A 96 -10.00 -9.71 8.77
N THR A 97 -11.08 -10.00 8.05
CA THR A 97 -11.13 -9.79 6.60
C THR A 97 -10.93 -8.30 6.30
N PRO A 98 -10.36 -7.95 5.13
CA PRO A 98 -10.23 -6.56 4.75
C PRO A 98 -11.60 -5.88 4.74
N GLU A 99 -11.69 -4.67 5.30
CA GLU A 99 -12.92 -3.87 5.33
C GLU A 99 -13.24 -3.31 3.94
N PHE A 100 -12.19 -3.08 3.15
CA PHE A 100 -12.30 -2.61 1.78
C PHE A 100 -11.49 -3.51 0.87
N VAL A 101 -12.15 -4.08 -0.13
CA VAL A 101 -11.53 -4.84 -1.23
C VAL A 101 -12.10 -4.29 -2.53
N ARG A 102 -11.25 -3.70 -3.38
CA ARG A 102 -11.67 -3.16 -4.66
C ARG A 102 -10.64 -3.43 -5.74
N THR A 103 -11.16 -3.62 -6.95
CA THR A 103 -10.37 -3.81 -8.15
C THR A 103 -10.65 -2.68 -9.12
N TYR A 104 -9.60 -2.15 -9.75
CA TYR A 104 -9.70 -1.01 -10.67
C TYR A 104 -8.89 -1.27 -11.94
N SER A 105 -9.27 -0.63 -13.04
CA SER A 105 -8.49 -0.62 -14.27
C SER A 105 -7.15 0.12 -14.07
N ALA A 106 -6.13 -0.24 -14.85
CA ALA A 106 -4.77 0.27 -14.72
C ALA A 106 -4.67 1.81 -14.69
N ASP A 107 -5.49 2.52 -15.46
CA ASP A 107 -5.53 3.98 -15.56
C ASP A 107 -6.06 4.67 -14.30
N LYS A 108 -6.69 3.93 -13.38
CA LYS A 108 -7.36 4.48 -12.19
C LYS A 108 -6.55 4.42 -10.91
N GLY A 109 -5.35 3.83 -10.91
CA GLY A 109 -4.57 3.60 -9.69
C GLY A 109 -4.37 4.83 -8.81
N ILE A 110 -3.87 5.93 -9.40
CA ILE A 110 -3.63 7.20 -8.68
C ILE A 110 -4.94 7.81 -8.17
N GLU A 111 -5.94 7.96 -9.05
CA GLU A 111 -7.25 8.53 -8.69
C GLU A 111 -7.89 7.76 -7.52
N LYS A 112 -7.77 6.43 -7.51
CA LYS A 112 -8.36 5.58 -6.47
C LYS A 112 -7.56 5.57 -5.19
N LEU A 113 -6.24 5.72 -5.25
CA LEU A 113 -5.42 5.98 -4.07
C LEU A 113 -5.84 7.28 -3.40
N GLU A 114 -5.89 8.40 -4.12
CA GLU A 114 -6.26 9.69 -3.53
C GLU A 114 -7.67 9.67 -2.92
N ASN A 115 -8.63 9.07 -3.64
CA ASN A 115 -10.00 8.92 -3.13
C ASN A 115 -10.04 8.08 -1.85
N PHE A 116 -9.25 7.01 -1.78
CA PHE A 116 -9.16 6.17 -0.60
C PHE A 116 -8.58 6.95 0.58
N ILE A 117 -7.42 7.58 0.40
CA ILE A 117 -6.76 8.41 1.44
C ILE A 117 -7.72 9.47 1.98
N LYS A 118 -8.44 10.17 1.09
CA LYS A 118 -9.44 11.16 1.48
C LYS A 118 -10.61 10.56 2.25
N ALA A 119 -11.13 9.40 1.82
CA ALA A 119 -12.29 8.77 2.42
C ALA A 119 -12.05 8.31 3.87
N ILE A 120 -10.82 7.85 4.17
CA ILE A 120 -10.45 7.40 5.52
C ILE A 120 -9.63 8.42 6.31
N ASN A 121 -9.48 9.64 5.78
CA ASN A 121 -8.79 10.77 6.39
C ASN A 121 -7.32 10.48 6.76
N TRP A 122 -6.60 9.83 5.84
CA TRP A 122 -5.15 9.60 5.94
C TRP A 122 -4.32 10.81 5.49
#